data_AF-A0A661DDH8-F1
#
_entry.id   AF-A0A661DDH8-F1
#
_cell.length_a   1.000
_cell.length_b   1.000
_cell.length_c   1.000
_cell.angle_alpha   90.00
_cell.angle_beta   90.00
_cell.angle_gamma   90.00
#
_symmetry.space_group_name_H-M   'P 1'
#
loop_
_entity.id
_entity.type
_entity.pdbx_description
1 polymer ?
#
loop_
_entity_poly.entity_id
_entity_poly.type
_entity_poly.pdbx_seq_one_letter_code
_entity_poly.pdbx_strand_id
1 'polypeptide(L)'
;MSKHKLTLIDQCLPDYFRGHRNPVMQIPVWKDMTKTDLVEAIASDYSMLWDYLTYEGWPDLKDGELRKMADAFILVDEPFADCDMPTLDECEDTTDDVCIFIVCDEVE
;
A
#
# COMPACT_ATOMS: atom_id res chain seq x y z
N MET A 1 0.48 -15.21 15.15
CA MET A 1 0.82 -13.92 14.52
C MET A 1 1.34 -14.23 13.13
N SER A 2 0.94 -13.46 12.11
CA SER A 2 1.54 -13.60 10.78
C SER A 2 3.05 -13.37 10.93
N LYS A 3 3.87 -14.22 10.30
CA LYS A 3 5.33 -14.02 10.25
C LYS A 3 5.73 -12.85 9.34
N HIS A 4 4.75 -12.10 8.83
CA HIS A 4 4.96 -11.02 7.89
C HIS A 4 4.21 -9.77 8.32
N LYS A 5 4.74 -8.61 7.94
CA LYS A 5 4.12 -7.29 8.13
C LYS A 5 4.19 -6.48 6.84
N LEU A 6 3.23 -5.58 6.68
CA LEU A 6 3.34 -4.52 5.67
C LEU A 6 4.17 -3.37 6.24
N THR A 7 5.07 -2.83 5.44
CA THR A 7 5.95 -1.72 5.79
C THR A 7 5.83 -0.62 4.73
N LEU A 8 5.64 0.62 5.16
CA LEU A 8 5.73 1.80 4.29
C LEU A 8 7.20 2.05 3.92
N ILE A 9 7.47 2.15 2.62
CA ILE A 9 8.79 2.55 2.12
C ILE A 9 8.84 4.05 1.90
N ASP A 10 7.84 4.58 1.19
CA ASP A 10 7.80 5.97 0.77
C ASP A 10 6.36 6.40 0.44
N GLN A 11 6.14 7.70 0.43
CA GLN A 11 4.95 8.37 -0.09
C GLN A 11 5.43 9.38 -1.12
N CYS A 12 5.17 9.10 -2.39
CA CYS A 12 5.67 9.93 -3.49
C CYS A 12 4.67 9.94 -4.66
N LEU A 13 4.85 10.93 -5.56
CA LEU A 13 4.31 10.84 -6.91
C LEU A 13 4.99 9.67 -7.66
N PRO A 14 4.27 8.94 -8.53
CA PRO A 14 4.72 7.72 -9.21
C PRO A 14 6.11 7.81 -9.85
N ASP A 15 6.50 9.02 -10.24
CA ASP A 15 7.71 9.34 -11.01
C ASP A 15 9.02 9.24 -10.21
N TYR A 16 8.96 9.16 -8.87
CA TYR A 16 10.13 9.33 -8.01
C TYR A 16 10.75 8.03 -7.46
N PHE A 17 10.14 6.87 -7.69
CA PHE A 17 10.60 5.64 -7.05
C PHE A 17 11.81 4.99 -7.79
N ARG A 18 13.03 5.44 -7.49
CA ARG A 18 14.27 4.81 -7.98
C ARG A 18 14.83 3.79 -6.97
N GLY A 19 14.75 2.51 -7.31
CA GLY A 19 15.74 1.51 -6.89
C GLY A 19 15.48 0.71 -5.61
N HIS A 20 14.22 0.40 -5.26
CA HIS A 20 13.96 -0.61 -4.24
C HIS A 20 14.21 -2.03 -4.78
N ARG A 21 14.87 -2.89 -3.99
CA ARG A 21 15.27 -4.25 -4.43
C ARG A 21 14.17 -5.29 -4.25
N ASN A 22 13.17 -5.02 -3.42
CA ASN A 22 12.03 -5.91 -3.22
C ASN A 22 10.85 -5.45 -4.10
N PRO A 23 9.98 -6.38 -4.55
CA PRO A 23 8.70 -6.05 -5.18
C PRO A 23 7.90 -5.09 -4.31
N VAL A 24 7.59 -3.92 -4.85
CA VAL A 24 6.84 -2.88 -4.16
C VAL A 24 5.44 -2.82 -4.72
N MET A 25 4.45 -2.77 -3.85
CA MET A 25 3.07 -2.51 -4.21
C MET A 25 2.79 -1.02 -4.04
N GLN A 26 2.31 -0.39 -5.10
CA GLN A 26 1.94 1.01 -5.13
C GLN A 26 0.44 1.11 -4.88
N ILE A 27 0.03 1.87 -3.87
CA ILE A 27 -1.38 2.03 -3.51
C ILE A 27 -1.76 3.51 -3.66
N PRO A 28 -2.75 3.86 -4.49
CA PRO A 28 -3.23 5.22 -4.61
C PRO A 28 -3.90 5.67 -3.30
N VAL A 29 -3.66 6.92 -2.92
CA VAL A 29 -4.16 7.51 -1.67
C VAL A 29 -4.66 8.93 -1.92
N TRP A 30 -5.72 9.32 -1.20
CA TRP A 30 -6.35 10.65 -1.31
C TRP A 30 -6.77 11.17 0.07
N LYS A 31 -7.08 12.47 0.14
CA LYS A 31 -7.31 13.24 1.37
C LYS A 31 -8.34 12.65 2.33
N ASP A 32 -9.46 12.18 1.79
CA ASP A 32 -10.60 11.70 2.57
C ASP A 32 -10.69 10.15 2.59
N MET A 33 -9.59 9.47 2.26
CA MET A 33 -9.53 8.01 2.29
C MET A 33 -9.69 7.51 3.72
N THR A 34 -10.69 6.67 3.98
CA THR A 34 -10.86 6.06 5.29
C THR A 34 -9.88 4.91 5.49
N LYS A 35 -9.67 4.51 6.75
CA LYS A 35 -8.93 3.28 7.08
C LYS A 35 -9.46 2.07 6.29
N THR A 36 -10.79 1.95 6.20
CA THR A 36 -11.42 0.86 5.46
C THR A 36 -11.06 0.92 3.98
N ASP A 37 -11.13 2.10 3.36
CA ASP A 37 -10.80 2.28 1.95
C ASP A 37 -9.35 1.86 1.67
N LEU A 38 -8.42 2.22 2.55
CA LEU A 38 -7.02 1.84 2.41
C LEU A 38 -6.79 0.33 2.57
N VAL A 39 -7.48 -0.33 3.50
CA VAL A 39 -7.44 -1.80 3.63
C VAL A 39 -7.97 -2.48 2.36
N GLU A 40 -9.08 -1.99 1.82
CA GLU A 40 -9.67 -2.51 0.58
C GLU A 40 -8.74 -2.29 -0.62
N ALA A 41 -8.12 -1.12 -0.75
CA ALA A 41 -7.17 -0.82 -1.83
C ALA A 41 -5.96 -1.76 -1.79
N ILE A 42 -5.36 -1.96 -0.60
CA ILE A 42 -4.27 -2.92 -0.40
C ILE A 42 -4.69 -4.35 -0.79
N ALA A 43 -5.89 -4.78 -0.39
CA ALA A 43 -6.39 -6.12 -0.68
C ALA A 43 -6.68 -6.31 -2.18
N SER A 44 -7.28 -5.31 -2.81
CA SER A 44 -7.61 -5.29 -4.23
C SER A 44 -6.35 -5.37 -5.09
N ASP A 45 -5.38 -4.49 -4.85
CA ASP A 45 -4.15 -4.42 -5.65
C ASP A 45 -3.28 -5.66 -5.48
N TYR A 46 -3.20 -6.19 -4.26
CA TYR A 46 -2.52 -7.48 -4.04
C TYR A 46 -3.19 -8.61 -4.82
N SER A 47 -4.52 -8.67 -4.84
CA SER A 47 -5.27 -9.68 -5.61
C SER A 47 -5.01 -9.55 -7.12
N MET A 48 -4.94 -8.32 -7.63
CA MET A 48 -4.65 -8.05 -9.04
C MET A 48 -3.20 -8.38 -9.43
N LEU A 49 -2.26 -8.17 -8.52
CA LEU A 49 -0.83 -8.35 -8.74
C LEU A 49 -0.28 -9.65 -8.13
N TRP A 50 -1.15 -10.52 -7.60
CA TRP A 50 -0.78 -11.68 -6.76
C TRP A 50 0.27 -12.57 -7.44
N ASP A 51 0.06 -12.92 -8.71
CA ASP A 51 0.97 -13.77 -9.48
C ASP A 51 2.39 -13.16 -9.53
N TYR A 52 2.47 -11.85 -9.73
CA TYR A 52 3.74 -11.13 -9.83
C TYR A 52 4.40 -10.96 -8.46
N LEU A 53 3.65 -10.49 -7.46
CA LEU A 53 4.18 -10.23 -6.12
C LEU A 53 4.69 -11.52 -5.48
N THR A 54 3.95 -12.63 -5.60
CA THR A 54 4.39 -13.93 -5.04
C THR A 54 5.61 -14.49 -5.78
N TYR A 55 5.70 -14.32 -7.10
CA TYR A 55 6.89 -14.68 -7.87
C TYR A 55 8.13 -13.88 -7.42
N GLU A 56 7.96 -12.60 -7.10
CA GLU A 56 9.04 -11.71 -6.65
C GLU A 56 9.33 -11.82 -5.14
N GLY A 57 8.64 -12.72 -4.42
CA GLY A 57 8.98 -13.07 -3.04
C GLY A 57 8.02 -12.54 -1.97
N TRP A 58 6.87 -11.97 -2.32
CA TRP A 58 5.79 -11.80 -1.34
C TRP A 58 5.26 -13.18 -0.91
N PRO A 59 4.88 -13.35 0.37
CA PRO A 59 4.23 -14.56 0.82
C PRO A 59 2.87 -14.73 0.12
N ASP A 60 2.45 -15.98 -0.10
CA ASP A 60 1.10 -16.29 -0.53
C ASP A 60 0.10 -16.05 0.62
N LEU A 61 -0.38 -14.82 0.73
CA LEU A 61 -1.31 -14.38 1.77
C LEU A 61 -2.76 -14.69 1.39
N LYS A 62 -3.50 -15.27 2.34
CA LYS A 62 -4.97 -15.30 2.23
C LYS A 62 -5.54 -13.91 2.45
N ASP A 63 -6.67 -13.61 1.81
CA ASP A 63 -7.38 -12.32 1.94
C ASP A 63 -7.55 -11.88 3.41
N GLY A 64 -8.01 -12.78 4.28
CA GLY A 64 -8.18 -12.49 5.71
C GLY A 64 -6.89 -12.27 6.50
N GLU A 65 -5.74 -12.73 6.01
CA GLU A 65 -4.42 -12.46 6.60
C GLU A 65 -3.90 -11.10 6.15
N LEU A 66 -4.01 -10.81 4.85
CA LEU A 66 -3.63 -9.52 4.26
C LEU A 66 -4.43 -8.37 4.89
N ARG A 67 -5.75 -8.52 5.03
CA ARG A 67 -6.61 -7.50 5.66
C ARG A 67 -6.22 -7.22 7.11
N LYS A 68 -5.81 -8.25 7.87
CA LYS A 68 -5.31 -8.07 9.23
C LYS A 68 -3.96 -7.35 9.26
N MET A 69 -3.08 -7.66 8.30
CA MET A 69 -1.80 -6.98 8.16
C MET A 69 -1.99 -5.51 7.77
N ALA A 70 -2.88 -5.22 6.83
CA ALA A 70 -3.25 -3.86 6.43
C ALA A 70 -3.89 -3.07 7.58
N ASP A 71 -4.82 -3.67 8.33
CA ASP A 71 -5.45 -3.02 9.47
C ASP A 71 -4.45 -2.64 10.58
N ALA A 72 -3.44 -3.49 10.80
CA ALA A 72 -2.37 -3.25 11.77
C ALA A 72 -1.36 -2.20 11.29
N PHE A 73 -1.03 -2.20 10.00
CA PHE A 73 -0.17 -1.21 9.35
C PHE A 73 -0.71 0.23 9.56
N ILE A 74 -2.00 0.43 9.31
CA ILE A 74 -2.63 1.76 9.33
C ILE A 74 -2.76 2.35 10.75
N LEU A 75 -2.72 1.53 11.82
CA LEU A 75 -2.81 2.02 13.20
C LEU A 75 -1.49 2.56 13.75
N VAL A 76 -0.36 2.26 13.10
CA VAL A 76 0.98 2.59 13.58
C VAL A 76 1.57 3.75 12.77
N ASP A 77 1.22 3.82 11.48
CA ASP A 77 1.73 4.79 10.53
C ASP A 77 0.55 5.52 9.88
N GLU A 78 0.01 6.59 10.49
CA GLU A 78 -0.87 7.52 9.76
C GLU A 78 0.02 8.40 8.86
N PRO A 79 0.15 8.11 7.55
CA PRO A 79 1.08 8.83 6.68
C PRO A 79 0.53 10.20 6.25
N PHE A 80 -0.74 10.50 6.57
CA PHE A 80 -1.52 11.52 5.84
C PHE A 80 -1.86 12.78 6.64
N ALA A 81 -1.52 12.84 7.93
CA ALA A 81 -1.99 13.93 8.81
C ALA A 81 -1.48 15.34 8.41
N ASP A 82 -0.33 15.41 7.72
CA ASP A 82 0.35 16.68 7.38
C ASP A 82 0.60 16.89 5.86
N CYS A 83 0.02 16.06 4.98
CA CYS A 83 0.21 16.19 3.53
C CYS A 83 -0.95 16.96 2.86
N ASP A 84 -0.65 17.89 1.95
CA ASP A 84 -1.64 18.55 1.09
C ASP A 84 -2.09 17.57 -0.02
N MET A 85 -2.86 16.57 0.40
CA MET A 85 -3.33 15.48 -0.46
C MET A 85 -4.49 15.95 -1.34
N PRO A 86 -4.53 15.55 -2.62
CA PRO A 86 -5.70 15.73 -3.46
C PRO A 86 -6.89 14.92 -2.94
N THR A 87 -8.09 15.41 -3.20
CA THR A 87 -9.35 14.65 -3.06
C THR A 87 -9.45 13.55 -4.13
N LEU A 88 -10.37 12.60 -3.95
CA LEU A 88 -10.58 11.52 -4.93
C LEU A 88 -10.93 12.09 -6.31
N ASP A 89 -11.83 13.08 -6.37
CA ASP A 89 -12.23 13.72 -7.62
C ASP A 89 -11.04 14.40 -8.32
N GLU A 90 -10.12 15.01 -7.56
CA GLU A 90 -8.90 15.62 -8.09
C GLU A 90 -7.89 14.57 -8.60
N CYS A 91 -7.82 13.40 -7.96
CA CYS A 91 -7.04 12.27 -8.48
C CYS A 91 -7.63 11.76 -9.80
N GLU A 92 -8.96 11.58 -9.89
CA GLU A 92 -9.61 11.10 -11.12
C GLU A 92 -9.46 12.07 -12.30
N ASP A 93 -9.36 13.37 -12.03
CA ASP A 93 -9.17 14.42 -13.03
C ASP A 93 -7.71 14.67 -13.42
N THR A 94 -6.74 14.12 -12.67
CA THR A 94 -5.30 14.30 -12.91
C THR A 94 -4.61 12.97 -13.22
N THR A 95 -3.40 13.02 -13.80
CA THR A 95 -2.57 11.81 -14.01
C THR A 95 -1.56 11.59 -12.88
N ASP A 96 -1.58 12.46 -11.87
CA ASP A 96 -0.55 12.54 -10.83
C ASP A 96 -1.12 12.03 -9.50
N ASP A 97 -1.54 10.76 -9.49
CA ASP A 97 -2.01 10.12 -8.27
C ASP A 97 -0.93 10.14 -7.20
N VAL A 98 -1.26 10.56 -5.98
CA VAL A 98 -0.36 10.36 -4.85
C VAL A 98 -0.44 8.88 -4.46
N CYS A 99 0.71 8.24 -4.29
CA CYS A 99 0.76 6.83 -3.91
C CYS A 99 1.64 6.59 -2.70
N ILE A 100 1.28 5.57 -1.93
CA ILE A 100 2.18 4.95 -0.96
C ILE A 100 2.80 3.70 -1.57
N PHE A 101 4.04 3.44 -1.18
CA PHE A 101 4.81 2.29 -1.61
C PHE A 101 4.99 1.36 -0.42
N ILE A 102 4.47 0.14 -0.53
CA ILE A 102 4.51 -0.84 0.55
C ILE A 102 5.22 -2.13 0.14
N VAL A 103 5.88 -2.75 1.10
CA VAL A 103 6.46 -4.11 0.98
C VAL A 103 5.91 -5.02 2.07
N CYS A 104 5.97 -6.32 1.80
CA CYS A 104 5.69 -7.36 2.77
C CYS A 104 7.01 -7.97 3.26
N ASP A 105 7.37 -7.68 4.51
CA ASP A 105 8.62 -8.16 5.12
C ASP A 105 8.35 -9.32 6.07
N GLU A 106 9.27 -10.28 6.14
CA GLU A 106 9.33 -11.26 7.23
C GLU A 106 9.67 -10.57 8.56
N VAL A 107 9.02 -11.02 9.64
CA VAL A 107 9.23 -10.56 11.02
C VAL A 107 9.87 -11.70 11.80
N GLU A 108 11.07 -11.45 12.34
CA GLU A 108 11.80 -12.39 13.21
C GLU A 108 11.07 -12.71 14.52
#